data_AF-A0A653WXF7-F1
#
_entry.id   AF-A0A653WXF7-F1
#
_cell.length_a   1.000
_cell.length_b   1.000
_cell.length_c   1.000
_cell.angle_alpha   90.00
_cell.angle_beta   90.00
_cell.angle_gamma   90.00
#
_symmetry.space_group_name_H-M   'P 1'
#
loop_
_entity.id
_entity.type
_entity.pdbx_description
1 polymer ?
#
loop_
_entity_poly.entity_id
_entity_poly.type
_entity_poly.pdbx_seq_one_letter_code
_entity_poly.pdbx_strand_id
1 'polypeptide(L)'
;MDLPHPTRSTVILSCCLLVMACGMAYQAIQLAALRSSLAEAAEKTSVNAMLSRLDKIDDQLESASGKNFVSQDDFRSAQQALSNRVDATQALAKQALELGQRASTTGEFLVLKATVEGWDESIQALRKSQSKATPQASGKQSVAKRSQVQRPKPKPAAPEPPPFSIVGVEYRGGERFLSVAPTGSTQLSQIYLVRPGDAVAGTTWRLSNLDDDDRAARFDVAGNSRTINIQP
;
A
#
# COMPACT_ATOMS: atom_id res chain seq x y z
N MET A 1 -25.51 -100.42 9.55
CA MET A 1 -25.01 -99.05 9.24
C MET A 1 -24.40 -98.53 10.51
N ASP A 2 -23.23 -99.06 10.82
CA ASP A 2 -22.58 -98.90 12.10
C ASP A 2 -21.83 -97.57 12.11
N LEU A 3 -22.24 -96.65 12.99
CA LEU A 3 -21.53 -95.40 13.15
C LEU A 3 -20.20 -95.70 13.86
N PRO A 4 -19.04 -95.28 13.30
CA PRO A 4 -17.75 -95.51 13.94
C PRO A 4 -17.67 -94.74 15.27
N HIS A 5 -17.31 -95.44 16.35
CA HIS A 5 -17.19 -94.82 17.66
C HIS A 5 -16.05 -93.78 17.67
N PRO A 6 -16.27 -92.58 18.25
CA PRO A 6 -15.26 -91.52 18.26
C PRO A 6 -14.05 -91.94 19.09
N THR A 7 -12.87 -91.85 18.50
CA THR A 7 -11.61 -92.12 19.23
C THR A 7 -11.27 -90.94 20.13
N ARG A 8 -10.55 -91.19 21.24
CA ARG A 8 -10.19 -90.15 22.22
C ARG A 8 -9.49 -88.93 21.59
N SER A 9 -8.74 -89.14 20.50
CA SER A 9 -8.05 -88.08 19.75
C SER A 9 -9.00 -87.08 19.10
N THR A 10 -10.08 -87.53 18.45
CA THR A 10 -11.03 -86.63 17.76
C THR A 10 -11.81 -85.75 18.75
N VAL A 11 -12.07 -86.26 19.96
CA VAL A 11 -12.71 -85.50 21.04
C VAL A 11 -11.79 -84.38 21.54
N ILE A 12 -10.50 -84.66 21.73
CA ILE A 12 -9.50 -83.66 22.15
C ILE A 12 -9.32 -82.58 21.08
N LEU A 13 -9.21 -82.99 19.79
CA LEU A 13 -9.08 -82.04 18.68
C LEU A 13 -10.32 -81.14 18.55
N SER A 14 -11.52 -81.71 18.66
CA SER A 14 -12.78 -80.95 18.63
C SER A 14 -12.87 -79.93 19.77
N CYS A 15 -12.48 -80.32 20.99
CA CYS A 15 -12.41 -79.42 22.13
C CYS A 15 -11.42 -78.26 21.89
N CYS A 16 -10.23 -78.56 21.36
CA CYS A 16 -9.22 -77.55 21.04
C CYS A 16 -9.72 -76.56 19.96
N LEU A 17 -10.38 -77.06 18.92
CA LEU A 17 -10.99 -76.22 17.87
C LEU A 17 -12.10 -75.33 18.42
N LEU A 18 -12.95 -75.82 19.33
CA LEU A 18 -13.98 -75.02 19.99
C LEU A 18 -13.37 -73.89 20.85
N VAL A 19 -12.31 -74.17 21.62
CA VAL A 19 -11.61 -73.13 22.40
C VAL A 19 -10.98 -72.07 21.49
N MET A 20 -10.35 -72.47 20.38
CA MET A 20 -9.79 -71.55 19.39
C MET A 20 -10.89 -70.70 18.72
N ALA A 21 -12.03 -71.31 18.34
CA ALA A 21 -13.16 -70.60 17.77
C ALA A 21 -13.77 -69.58 18.74
N CYS A 22 -13.91 -69.93 20.02
CA CYS A 22 -14.34 -69.00 21.07
C CYS A 22 -13.35 -67.83 21.26
N GLY A 23 -12.04 -68.10 21.23
CA GLY A 23 -11.01 -67.07 21.30
C GLY A 23 -11.07 -66.09 20.12
N MET A 24 -11.21 -66.62 18.90
CA MET A 24 -11.38 -65.81 17.68
C MET A 24 -12.67 -64.99 17.70
N ALA A 25 -13.79 -65.58 18.16
CA ALA A 25 -15.05 -64.86 18.31
C ALA A 25 -14.95 -63.72 19.35
N TYR A 26 -14.30 -63.96 20.48
CA TYR A 26 -14.04 -62.93 21.49
C TYR A 26 -13.18 -61.78 20.95
N GLN A 27 -12.10 -62.08 20.22
CA GLN A 27 -11.28 -61.07 19.55
C GLN A 27 -12.05 -60.30 18.48
N ALA A 28 -12.92 -60.96 17.70
CA ALA A 28 -13.76 -60.31 16.71
C ALA A 28 -14.77 -59.35 17.35
N ILE A 29 -15.39 -59.71 18.49
CA ILE A 29 -16.29 -58.85 19.25
C ILE A 29 -15.54 -57.63 19.82
N GLN A 30 -14.36 -57.85 20.42
CA GLN A 30 -13.50 -56.76 20.91
C GLN A 30 -13.10 -55.80 19.79
N LEU A 31 -12.70 -56.32 18.62
CA LEU A 31 -12.34 -55.51 17.46
C LEU A 31 -13.53 -54.74 16.88
N ALA A 32 -14.73 -55.33 16.88
CA ALA A 32 -15.96 -54.65 16.49
C ALA A 32 -16.28 -53.49 17.45
N ALA A 33 -16.18 -53.70 18.77
CA ALA A 33 -16.42 -52.68 19.79
C ALA A 33 -15.40 -51.52 19.73
N LEU A 34 -14.14 -51.80 19.42
CA LEU A 34 -13.12 -50.76 19.17
C LEU A 34 -13.43 -49.97 17.88
N ARG A 35 -13.90 -50.65 16.81
CA ARG A 35 -14.26 -49.98 15.56
C ARG A 35 -15.50 -49.08 15.73
N SER A 36 -16.52 -49.53 16.45
CA SER A 36 -17.72 -48.72 16.69
C SER A 36 -17.43 -47.51 17.57
N SER A 37 -16.65 -47.67 18.66
CA SER A 37 -16.28 -46.54 19.52
C SER A 37 -15.37 -45.53 18.82
N LEU A 38 -14.47 -45.98 17.93
CA LEU A 38 -13.65 -45.08 17.11
C LEU A 38 -14.48 -44.32 16.06
N ALA A 39 -15.46 -44.99 15.44
CA ALA A 39 -16.39 -44.35 14.50
C ALA A 39 -17.27 -43.29 15.19
N GLU A 40 -17.84 -43.62 16.35
CA GLU A 40 -18.64 -42.71 17.18
C GLU A 40 -17.82 -41.50 17.67
N ALA A 41 -16.55 -41.71 18.06
CA ALA A 41 -15.65 -40.63 18.44
C ALA A 41 -15.28 -39.72 17.25
N ALA A 42 -15.05 -40.29 16.06
CA ALA A 42 -14.79 -39.53 14.85
C ALA A 42 -16.01 -38.71 14.40
N GLU A 43 -17.23 -39.27 14.50
CA GLU A 43 -18.49 -38.57 14.23
C GLU A 43 -18.70 -37.41 15.21
N LYS A 44 -18.54 -37.62 16.52
CA LYS A 44 -18.61 -36.54 17.51
C LYS A 44 -17.59 -35.44 17.26
N THR A 45 -16.38 -35.81 16.83
CA THR A 45 -15.33 -34.84 16.46
C THR A 45 -15.73 -34.02 15.23
N SER A 46 -16.32 -34.66 14.20
CA SER A 46 -16.76 -33.95 12.99
C SER A 46 -17.95 -33.03 13.25
N VAL A 47 -18.92 -33.46 14.07
CA VAL A 47 -20.06 -32.64 14.51
C VAL A 47 -19.58 -31.45 15.33
N ASN A 48 -18.71 -31.64 16.32
CA ASN A 48 -18.14 -30.53 17.09
C ASN A 48 -17.32 -29.56 16.20
N ALA A 49 -16.60 -30.07 15.20
CA ALA A 49 -15.89 -29.23 14.24
C ALA A 49 -16.85 -28.43 13.33
N MET A 50 -18.02 -28.97 12.98
CA MET A 50 -19.06 -28.24 12.26
C MET A 50 -19.74 -27.18 13.13
N LEU A 51 -20.08 -27.51 14.38
CA LEU A 51 -20.64 -26.55 15.34
C LEU A 51 -19.67 -25.39 15.60
N SER A 52 -18.40 -25.67 15.87
CA SER A 52 -17.36 -24.63 16.04
C SER A 52 -17.14 -23.79 14.78
N ARG A 53 -17.34 -24.34 13.58
CA ARG A 53 -17.31 -23.57 12.33
C ARG A 53 -18.52 -22.65 12.19
N LEU A 54 -19.71 -23.08 12.61
CA LEU A 54 -20.92 -22.25 12.61
C LEU A 54 -20.80 -21.10 13.62
N ASP A 55 -20.39 -21.41 14.84
CA ASP A 55 -20.11 -20.44 15.92
C ASP A 55 -19.11 -19.36 15.44
N LYS A 56 -18.01 -19.79 14.82
CA LYS A 56 -17.01 -18.89 14.20
C LYS A 56 -17.54 -18.11 12.98
N ILE A 57 -18.55 -18.61 12.27
CA ILE A 57 -19.20 -17.86 11.19
C ILE A 57 -20.12 -16.77 11.79
N ASP A 58 -20.82 -17.08 12.88
CA ASP A 58 -21.69 -16.14 13.60
C ASP A 58 -20.88 -14.99 14.22
N ASP A 59 -19.78 -15.30 14.93
CA ASP A 59 -18.80 -14.32 15.42
C ASP A 59 -18.25 -13.40 14.29
N GLN A 60 -17.97 -13.98 13.12
CA GLN A 60 -17.51 -13.22 11.96
C GLN A 60 -18.62 -12.37 11.34
N LEU A 61 -19.88 -12.82 11.40
CA LEU A 61 -21.02 -12.06 10.90
C LEU A 61 -21.35 -10.89 11.83
N GLU A 62 -21.32 -11.09 13.15
CA GLU A 62 -21.53 -10.03 14.14
C GLU A 62 -20.40 -8.98 14.08
N SER A 63 -19.13 -9.42 14.04
CA SER A 63 -17.99 -8.50 13.88
C SER A 63 -17.92 -7.82 12.51
N ALA A 64 -18.49 -8.42 11.46
CA ALA A 64 -18.70 -7.76 10.17
C ALA A 64 -19.89 -6.79 10.19
N SER A 65 -20.97 -7.10 10.91
CA SER A 65 -22.12 -6.23 11.13
C SER A 65 -21.73 -4.93 11.84
N GLY A 66 -20.85 -5.04 12.85
CA GLY A 66 -20.22 -3.88 13.50
C GLY A 66 -19.30 -3.04 12.60
N LYS A 67 -18.87 -3.56 11.44
CA LYS A 67 -18.12 -2.82 10.41
C LYS A 67 -19.08 -2.23 9.38
N ASN A 68 -19.71 -1.11 9.78
CA ASN A 68 -20.51 -0.19 8.95
C ASN A 68 -20.47 -0.50 7.44
N PHE A 69 -21.44 -1.28 6.97
CA PHE A 69 -21.77 -1.33 5.55
C PHE A 69 -22.12 0.10 5.12
N VAL A 70 -21.51 0.59 4.03
CA VAL A 70 -21.81 1.92 3.49
C VAL A 70 -23.32 2.02 3.27
N SER A 71 -23.99 2.89 4.03
CA SER A 71 -25.44 2.99 3.96
C SER A 71 -25.86 3.52 2.58
N GLN A 72 -27.07 3.18 2.14
CA GLN A 72 -27.66 3.79 0.95
C GLN A 72 -27.72 5.32 1.09
N ASP A 73 -27.87 5.82 2.32
CA ASP A 73 -27.87 7.25 2.64
C ASP A 73 -26.47 7.88 2.58
N ASP A 74 -25.41 7.15 2.94
CA ASP A 74 -24.02 7.60 2.78
C ASP A 74 -23.67 7.73 1.29
N PHE A 75 -24.07 6.75 0.48
CA PHE A 75 -23.87 6.78 -0.96
C PHE A 75 -24.62 7.95 -1.61
N ARG A 76 -25.88 8.19 -1.24
CA ARG A 76 -26.65 9.35 -1.71
C ARG A 76 -26.03 10.67 -1.27
N SER A 77 -25.56 10.76 -0.03
CA SER A 77 -24.89 11.95 0.50
C SER A 77 -23.58 12.25 -0.25
N ALA A 78 -22.79 11.21 -0.55
CA ALA A 78 -21.57 11.32 -1.37
C ALA A 78 -21.89 11.74 -2.82
N GLN A 79 -22.94 11.18 -3.43
CA GLN A 79 -23.41 11.55 -4.76
C GLN A 79 -23.86 13.02 -4.82
N GLN A 80 -24.62 13.48 -3.82
CA GLN A 80 -25.06 14.87 -3.71
C GLN A 80 -23.87 15.83 -3.52
N ALA A 81 -22.90 15.47 -2.66
CA ALA A 81 -21.69 16.23 -2.46
C ALA A 81 -20.83 16.33 -3.74
N LEU A 82 -20.80 15.27 -4.56
CA LEU A 82 -20.13 15.30 -5.86
C LEU A 82 -20.86 16.23 -6.85
N SER A 83 -22.20 16.18 -6.93
CA SER A 83 -22.96 17.10 -7.79
C SER A 83 -22.69 18.56 -7.44
N ASN A 84 -22.80 18.92 -6.15
CA ASN A 84 -22.53 20.28 -5.67
C ASN A 84 -21.11 20.77 -6.02
N ARG A 85 -20.10 19.88 -6.00
CA ARG A 85 -18.73 20.20 -6.40
C ARG A 85 -18.60 20.42 -7.91
N VAL A 86 -19.27 19.60 -8.73
CA VAL A 86 -19.31 19.79 -10.18
C VAL A 86 -19.95 21.14 -10.51
N ASP A 87 -21.10 21.45 -9.93
CA ASP A 87 -21.81 22.73 -10.13
C ASP A 87 -20.95 23.93 -9.72
N ALA A 88 -20.26 23.86 -8.58
CA ALA A 88 -19.33 24.89 -8.13
C ALA A 88 -18.13 25.07 -9.09
N THR A 89 -17.53 23.98 -9.58
CA THR A 89 -16.44 24.08 -10.58
C THR A 89 -16.93 24.64 -11.91
N GLN A 90 -18.15 24.32 -12.34
CA GLN A 90 -18.76 24.85 -13.55
C GLN A 90 -19.09 26.34 -13.41
N ALA A 91 -19.53 26.80 -12.24
CA ALA A 91 -19.74 28.22 -11.96
C ALA A 91 -18.42 29.01 -12.02
N LEU A 92 -17.35 28.49 -11.40
CA LEU A 92 -16.01 29.08 -11.48
C LEU A 92 -15.47 29.11 -12.92
N ALA A 93 -15.68 28.04 -13.70
CA ALA A 93 -15.28 27.99 -15.11
C ALA A 93 -16.02 29.03 -15.97
N LYS A 94 -17.33 29.23 -15.75
CA LYS A 94 -18.10 30.30 -16.41
C LYS A 94 -17.60 31.69 -16.01
N GLN A 95 -17.34 31.92 -14.72
CA GLN A 95 -16.83 33.19 -14.24
C GLN A 95 -15.43 33.51 -14.81
N ALA A 96 -14.56 32.50 -14.94
CA ALA A 96 -13.27 32.63 -15.60
C ALA A 96 -13.40 32.93 -17.11
N LEU A 97 -14.39 32.35 -17.79
CA LEU A 97 -14.69 32.64 -19.19
C LEU A 97 -15.21 34.08 -19.39
N GLU A 98 -16.11 34.55 -18.52
CA GLU A 98 -16.60 35.93 -18.54
C GLU A 98 -15.50 36.94 -18.23
N LEU A 99 -14.62 36.65 -17.26
CA LEU A 99 -13.41 37.44 -17.00
C LEU A 99 -12.47 37.46 -18.22
N GLY A 100 -12.29 36.33 -18.90
CA GLY A 100 -11.51 36.24 -20.14
C GLY A 100 -12.12 37.04 -21.30
N GLN A 101 -13.45 37.02 -21.45
CA GLN A 101 -14.17 37.85 -22.43
C GLN A 101 -14.11 39.34 -22.08
N ARG A 102 -14.20 39.70 -20.78
CA ARG A 102 -14.08 41.09 -20.32
C ARG A 102 -12.68 41.63 -20.52
N ALA A 103 -11.65 40.86 -20.19
CA ALA A 103 -10.24 41.18 -20.46
C ALA A 103 -9.93 41.24 -21.97
N SER A 104 -10.70 40.53 -22.81
CA SER A 104 -10.62 40.65 -24.27
C SER A 104 -11.24 41.95 -24.80
N THR A 105 -11.94 42.74 -23.97
CA THR A 105 -12.34 44.10 -24.35
C THR A 105 -11.16 45.06 -24.13
N THR A 106 -10.77 45.75 -25.20
CA THR A 106 -9.48 46.48 -25.34
C THR A 106 -9.20 47.54 -24.27
N GLY A 107 -10.20 47.95 -23.48
CA GLY A 107 -10.04 48.93 -22.41
C GLY A 107 -9.16 48.46 -21.25
N GLU A 108 -9.25 47.19 -20.84
CA GLU A 108 -8.48 46.70 -19.68
C GLU A 108 -7.01 46.41 -20.02
N PHE A 109 -6.67 46.12 -21.28
CA PHE A 109 -5.26 46.04 -21.71
C PHE A 109 -4.53 47.38 -21.57
N LEU A 110 -5.21 48.50 -21.85
CA LEU A 110 -4.64 49.84 -21.66
C LEU A 110 -4.42 50.15 -20.16
N VAL A 111 -5.35 49.74 -19.28
CA VAL A 111 -5.21 49.88 -17.82
C VAL A 111 -4.07 49.00 -17.30
N LEU A 112 -3.96 47.76 -17.77
CA LEU A 112 -2.89 46.84 -17.38
C LEU A 112 -1.52 47.35 -17.85
N LYS A 113 -1.44 47.88 -19.08
CA LYS A 113 -0.21 48.50 -19.61
C LYS A 113 0.19 49.75 -18.81
N ALA A 114 -0.74 50.66 -18.54
CA ALA A 114 -0.49 51.85 -17.72
C ALA A 114 -0.07 51.48 -16.29
N THR A 115 -0.61 50.39 -15.74
CA THR A 115 -0.17 49.84 -14.45
C THR A 115 1.28 49.37 -14.55
N VAL A 116 1.64 48.54 -15.54
CA VAL A 116 3.03 48.06 -15.72
C VAL A 116 4.02 49.22 -15.87
N GLU A 117 3.68 50.26 -16.64
CA GLU A 117 4.51 51.46 -16.81
C GLU A 117 4.73 52.21 -15.48
N GLY A 118 3.69 52.35 -14.64
CA GLY A 118 3.80 52.95 -13.31
C GLY A 118 4.64 52.14 -12.31
N TRP A 119 4.68 50.80 -12.44
CA TRP A 119 5.55 49.97 -11.60
C TRP A 119 7.02 50.08 -12.01
N ASP A 120 7.35 50.26 -13.30
CA ASP A 120 8.72 50.50 -13.74
C ASP A 120 9.26 51.85 -13.25
N GLU A 121 8.47 52.93 -13.35
CA GLU A 121 8.84 54.24 -12.77
C GLU A 121 9.10 54.15 -11.25
N SER A 122 8.25 53.42 -10.53
CA SER A 122 8.42 53.21 -9.08
C SER A 122 9.71 52.45 -8.76
N ILE A 123 10.03 51.38 -9.49
CA ILE A 123 11.29 50.64 -9.33
C ILE A 123 12.49 51.52 -9.69
N GLN A 124 12.41 52.34 -10.74
CA GLN A 124 13.47 53.29 -11.08
C GLN A 124 13.68 54.36 -10.00
N ALA A 125 12.60 54.86 -9.39
CA ALA A 125 12.66 55.82 -8.28
C ALA A 125 13.33 55.21 -7.04
N LEU A 126 12.94 53.98 -6.65
CA LEU A 126 13.57 53.23 -5.55
C LEU A 126 15.05 52.97 -5.83
N ARG A 127 15.41 52.59 -7.06
CA ARG A 127 16.80 52.31 -7.47
C ARG A 127 17.68 53.57 -7.45
N LYS A 128 17.14 54.73 -7.86
CA LYS A 128 17.82 56.03 -7.73
C LYS A 128 18.01 56.40 -6.26
N SER A 129 17.00 56.18 -5.41
CA SER A 129 17.07 56.40 -3.96
C SER A 129 18.16 55.56 -3.27
N GLN A 130 18.26 54.25 -3.59
CA GLN A 130 19.27 53.37 -3.02
C GLN A 130 20.72 53.73 -3.40
N SER A 131 20.94 54.41 -4.53
CA SER A 131 22.30 54.75 -5.01
C SER A 131 23.03 55.84 -4.20
N LYS A 132 22.39 56.46 -3.20
CA LYS A 132 22.94 57.61 -2.44
C LYS A 132 23.49 57.27 -1.05
N ALA A 133 23.59 56.00 -0.67
CA ALA A 133 24.06 55.58 0.67
C ALA A 133 25.23 54.58 0.64
N THR A 134 26.45 55.07 0.91
CA THR A 134 27.63 54.28 1.31
C THR A 134 28.47 55.14 2.27
N PRO A 135 28.91 54.61 3.43
CA PRO A 135 30.23 53.95 3.62
C PRO A 135 30.11 52.62 4.42
N GLN A 136 31.14 51.84 4.80
CA GLN A 136 32.50 51.51 4.31
C GLN A 136 33.13 50.45 5.28
N ALA A 137 34.17 49.69 4.84
CA ALA A 137 35.02 48.78 5.64
C ALA A 137 34.35 47.48 6.15
N SER A 138 34.97 46.31 6.39
CA SER A 138 36.30 45.66 6.22
C SER A 138 36.14 44.25 6.87
N GLY A 139 36.83 43.14 6.54
CA GLY A 139 37.79 42.78 5.49
C GLY A 139 38.40 41.37 5.71
N LYS A 140 39.26 40.93 4.78
CA LYS A 140 40.36 39.92 4.88
C LYS A 140 40.12 38.39 5.04
N GLN A 141 40.50 37.67 3.95
CA GLN A 141 41.35 36.45 3.88
C GLN A 141 40.78 35.11 4.44
N SER A 142 41.14 33.90 3.93
CA SER A 142 42.32 33.45 3.16
C SER A 142 42.03 32.27 2.20
N VAL A 143 43.02 31.86 1.37
CA VAL A 143 42.97 30.83 0.31
C VAL A 143 44.15 29.84 0.39
N ALA A 144 43.92 28.52 0.25
CA ALA A 144 44.87 27.49 -0.27
C ALA A 144 44.11 26.14 -0.46
N LYS A 145 44.14 25.44 -1.63
CA LYS A 145 45.18 24.55 -2.21
C LYS A 145 45.47 23.27 -1.37
N ARG A 146 45.68 22.04 -1.92
CA ARG A 146 45.99 21.60 -3.31
C ARG A 146 45.77 20.08 -3.52
N SER A 147 45.40 19.68 -4.76
CA SER A 147 45.80 18.48 -5.55
C SER A 147 46.00 17.07 -4.93
N GLN A 148 45.47 16.03 -5.61
CA GLN A 148 46.29 15.05 -6.37
C GLN A 148 45.48 14.35 -7.48
N VAL A 149 46.18 13.78 -8.49
CA VAL A 149 45.62 13.27 -9.76
C VAL A 149 45.70 11.74 -9.84
N GLN A 150 44.63 11.07 -10.30
CA GLN A 150 44.65 9.76 -10.94
C GLN A 150 43.48 9.63 -11.95
N ARG A 151 43.74 9.03 -13.12
CA ARG A 151 42.82 8.90 -14.28
C ARG A 151 42.38 7.42 -14.45
N PRO A 152 41.41 7.08 -15.33
CA PRO A 152 40.02 6.94 -14.93
C PRO A 152 39.50 5.50 -14.99
N LYS A 153 38.62 5.13 -14.06
CA LYS A 153 37.50 4.20 -14.33
C LYS A 153 36.22 5.04 -14.35
N PRO A 154 35.21 4.70 -15.17
CA PRO A 154 33.93 5.40 -15.16
C PRO A 154 33.23 5.11 -13.84
N LYS A 155 33.48 5.94 -12.82
CA LYS A 155 32.62 6.05 -11.65
C LYS A 155 31.25 6.51 -12.17
N PRO A 156 30.14 5.83 -11.80
CA PRO A 156 28.82 6.41 -11.97
C PRO A 156 28.83 7.82 -11.38
N ALA A 157 28.22 8.77 -12.09
CA ALA A 157 28.15 10.15 -11.62
C ALA A 157 27.65 10.19 -10.17
N ALA A 158 28.27 11.03 -9.34
CA ALA A 158 27.89 11.18 -7.93
C ALA A 158 26.37 11.33 -7.84
N PRO A 159 25.68 10.62 -6.92
CA PRO A 159 24.24 10.59 -6.91
C PRO A 159 23.72 11.99 -6.62
N GLU A 160 23.23 12.67 -7.66
CA GLU A 160 22.35 13.81 -7.49
C GLU A 160 21.23 13.37 -6.54
N PRO A 161 21.09 14.03 -5.38
CA PRO A 161 20.09 13.65 -4.40
C PRO A 161 18.70 13.80 -5.04
N PRO A 162 17.75 12.90 -4.75
CA PRO A 162 16.40 13.07 -5.24
C PRO A 162 15.87 14.45 -4.78
N PRO A 163 15.17 15.21 -5.65
CA PRO A 163 14.57 16.50 -5.29
C PRO A 163 13.33 16.34 -4.38
N PHE A 164 13.10 15.14 -3.88
CA PHE A 164 12.03 14.74 -2.97
C PHE A 164 12.60 13.81 -1.88
N SER A 165 12.02 13.88 -0.68
CA SER A 165 12.18 12.88 0.37
C SER A 165 11.06 11.84 0.26
N ILE A 166 11.39 10.56 0.47
CA ILE A 166 10.39 9.51 0.63
C ILE A 166 9.85 9.57 2.06
N VAL A 167 8.53 9.50 2.21
CA VAL A 167 7.83 9.49 3.51
C VAL A 167 7.43 8.07 3.91
N GLY A 168 7.13 7.19 2.96
CA GLY A 168 6.75 5.80 3.22
C GLY A 168 6.00 5.16 2.05
N VAL A 169 5.48 3.95 2.26
CA VAL A 169 4.54 3.28 1.34
C VAL A 169 3.12 3.40 1.91
N GLU A 170 2.15 3.75 1.07
CA GLU A 170 0.73 3.80 1.43
C GLU A 170 -0.06 2.77 0.60
N TYR A 171 -0.97 2.04 1.24
CA TYR A 171 -1.83 1.06 0.58
C TYR A 171 -3.27 1.59 0.44
N ARG A 172 -3.78 1.72 -0.78
CA ARG A 172 -5.14 2.18 -1.06
C ARG A 172 -5.84 1.24 -2.02
N GLY A 173 -7.00 0.71 -1.61
CA GLY A 173 -7.90 -0.05 -2.50
C GLY A 173 -7.31 -1.31 -3.13
N GLY A 174 -6.30 -1.93 -2.51
CA GLY A 174 -5.58 -3.08 -3.07
C GLY A 174 -4.23 -2.77 -3.69
N GLU A 175 -3.83 -1.49 -3.73
CA GLU A 175 -2.67 -1.02 -4.48
C GLU A 175 -1.65 -0.27 -3.60
N ARG A 176 -0.36 -0.49 -3.89
CA ARG A 176 0.79 0.14 -3.21
C ARG A 176 1.18 1.45 -3.94
N PHE A 177 1.29 2.53 -3.18
CA PHE A 177 1.77 3.83 -3.65
C PHE A 177 2.97 4.26 -2.83
N LEU A 178 3.94 4.93 -3.45
CA LEU A 178 5.03 5.58 -2.73
C LEU A 178 4.64 7.01 -2.37
N SER A 179 4.70 7.33 -1.08
CA SER A 179 4.49 8.67 -0.55
C SER A 179 5.80 9.47 -0.63
N VAL A 180 5.83 10.53 -1.42
CA VAL A 180 6.99 11.42 -1.59
C VAL A 180 6.62 12.87 -1.31
N ALA A 181 7.52 13.64 -0.70
CA ALA A 181 7.33 15.06 -0.40
C ALA A 181 8.54 15.87 -0.90
N PRO A 182 8.38 17.17 -1.22
CA PRO A 182 9.52 18.05 -1.52
C PRO A 182 10.54 18.03 -0.39
N THR A 183 11.84 17.98 -0.73
CA THR A 183 12.92 17.85 0.25
C THR A 183 12.86 18.96 1.31
N GLY A 184 12.69 18.55 2.58
CA GLY A 184 12.57 19.47 3.72
C GLY A 184 11.14 19.82 4.13
N SER A 185 10.11 19.29 3.46
CA SER A 185 8.71 19.41 3.91
C SER A 185 8.23 18.17 4.67
N THR A 186 7.51 18.41 5.75
CA THR A 186 6.76 17.41 6.54
C THR A 186 5.25 17.61 6.46
N GLN A 187 4.77 18.49 5.57
CA GLN A 187 3.34 18.81 5.47
C GLN A 187 2.58 17.74 4.68
N LEU A 188 1.54 17.17 5.27
CA LEU A 188 0.67 16.17 4.63
C LEU A 188 0.02 16.68 3.32
N SER A 189 -0.23 17.99 3.22
CA SER A 189 -0.74 18.66 2.01
C SER A 189 0.24 18.67 0.83
N GLN A 190 1.52 18.35 1.07
CA GLN A 190 2.59 18.32 0.07
C GLN A 190 3.12 16.90 -0.18
N ILE A 191 2.42 15.87 0.31
CA ILE A 191 2.72 14.48 0.00
C ILE A 191 2.01 14.08 -1.30
N TYR A 192 2.80 13.59 -2.25
CA TYR A 192 2.34 13.04 -3.52
C TYR A 192 2.43 11.52 -3.48
N LEU A 193 1.40 10.85 -4.02
CA LEU A 193 1.36 9.40 -4.16
C LEU A 193 1.76 9.00 -5.58
N VAL A 194 2.78 8.16 -5.68
CA VAL A 194 3.34 7.72 -6.97
C VAL A 194 3.18 6.20 -7.09
N ARG A 195 2.53 5.77 -8.16
CA ARG A 195 2.28 4.35 -8.48
C ARG A 195 3.53 3.72 -9.11
N PRO A 196 3.81 2.41 -8.90
CA PRO A 196 4.75 1.68 -9.74
C PRO A 196 4.40 1.84 -11.23
N GLY A 197 5.37 2.36 -12.00
CA GLY A 197 5.21 2.76 -13.39
C GLY A 197 5.15 4.27 -13.62
N ASP A 198 4.77 5.08 -12.63
CA ASP A 198 4.49 6.52 -12.80
C ASP A 198 5.70 7.43 -12.50
N ALA A 199 5.69 8.62 -13.11
CA ALA A 199 6.69 9.67 -12.87
C ALA A 199 6.36 10.48 -11.60
N VAL A 200 7.38 10.77 -10.79
CA VAL A 200 7.27 11.72 -9.67
C VAL A 200 7.08 13.12 -10.25
N ALA A 201 5.98 13.77 -9.87
CA ALA A 201 5.52 15.03 -10.46
C ALA A 201 6.61 16.11 -10.51
N GLY A 202 6.83 16.70 -11.69
CA GLY A 202 7.83 17.75 -11.91
C GLY A 202 9.29 17.27 -12.01
N THR A 203 9.54 15.96 -12.08
CA THR A 203 10.91 15.40 -12.12
C THR A 203 11.11 14.39 -13.25
N THR A 204 12.35 14.01 -13.51
CA THR A 204 12.77 12.91 -14.41
C THR A 204 12.78 11.53 -13.74
N TRP A 205 12.34 11.43 -12.48
CA TRP A 205 12.33 10.19 -11.72
C TRP A 205 11.00 9.45 -11.95
N ARG A 206 11.06 8.20 -12.39
CA ARG A 206 9.90 7.30 -12.52
C ARG A 206 10.03 6.19 -11.49
N LEU A 207 8.99 5.91 -10.72
CA LEU A 207 8.98 4.73 -9.86
C LEU A 207 8.86 3.50 -10.75
N SER A 208 9.84 2.61 -10.73
CA SER A 208 9.83 1.37 -11.52
C SER A 208 9.10 0.26 -10.78
N ASN A 209 9.44 0.05 -9.51
CA ASN A 209 8.83 -0.95 -8.63
C ASN A 209 9.09 -0.61 -7.15
N LEU A 210 8.19 -1.10 -6.29
CA LEU A 210 8.40 -1.18 -4.84
C LEU A 210 8.90 -2.59 -4.50
N ASP A 211 9.79 -2.68 -3.52
CA ASP A 211 10.27 -3.97 -2.99
C ASP A 211 9.17 -4.62 -2.13
N ASP A 212 9.10 -5.95 -2.07
CA ASP A 212 7.98 -6.64 -1.39
C ASP A 212 8.00 -6.48 0.15
N ASP A 213 9.15 -6.11 0.73
CA ASP A 213 9.31 -5.77 2.14
C ASP A 213 9.00 -4.29 2.46
N ASP A 214 8.57 -3.48 1.48
CA ASP A 214 8.34 -2.01 1.58
C ASP A 214 9.54 -1.19 2.11
N ARG A 215 10.75 -1.78 2.11
CA ARG A 215 12.01 -1.16 2.58
C ARG A 215 12.77 -0.40 1.51
N ALA A 216 12.43 -0.58 0.24
CA ALA A 216 13.14 0.01 -0.89
C ALA A 216 12.19 0.35 -2.04
N ALA A 217 12.45 1.49 -2.69
CA ALA A 217 11.83 1.89 -3.94
C ALA A 217 12.88 1.90 -5.05
N ARG A 218 12.59 1.24 -6.17
CA ARG A 218 13.43 1.26 -7.38
C ARG A 218 12.86 2.28 -8.35
N PHE A 219 13.66 3.28 -8.71
CA PHE A 219 13.33 4.32 -9.68
C PHE A 219 14.14 4.17 -10.96
N ASP A 220 13.58 4.56 -12.10
CA ASP A 220 14.32 4.90 -13.30
C ASP A 220 14.54 6.42 -13.36
N VAL A 221 15.78 6.83 -13.62
CA VAL A 221 16.16 8.23 -13.81
C VAL A 221 16.86 8.37 -15.16
N ALA A 222 16.11 8.81 -16.16
CA ALA A 222 16.57 8.94 -17.55
C ALA A 222 17.26 7.66 -18.09
N GLY A 223 16.65 6.49 -17.87
CA GLY A 223 17.16 5.18 -18.28
C GLY A 223 18.17 4.53 -17.32
N ASN A 224 18.39 5.12 -16.13
CA ASN A 224 19.27 4.55 -15.10
C ASN A 224 18.44 4.10 -13.90
N SER A 225 18.44 2.79 -13.62
CA SER A 225 17.83 2.24 -12.40
C SER A 225 18.61 2.66 -11.15
N ARG A 226 17.93 3.25 -10.17
CA ARG A 226 18.42 3.60 -8.83
C ARG A 226 17.51 2.99 -7.77
N THR A 227 18.08 2.45 -6.70
CA THR A 227 17.31 2.03 -5.51
C THR A 227 17.49 3.05 -4.41
N ILE A 228 16.40 3.48 -3.78
CA ILE A 228 16.40 4.32 -2.58
C ILE A 228 15.76 3.50 -1.46
N ASN A 229 16.43 3.45 -0.30
CA ASN A 229 15.86 2.82 0.88
C ASN A 229 14.80 3.74 1.49
N ILE A 230 13.65 3.16 1.83
CA ILE A 230 12.57 3.81 2.55
C ILE A 230 12.96 3.75 4.03
N GLN A 231 13.16 4.91 4.66
CA GLN A 231 13.38 4.94 6.11
C GLN A 231 12.04 4.72 6.83
N PRO A 232 12.01 3.88 7.88
CA PRO A 232 10.83 3.67 8.70
C PRO A 232 10.55 4.85 9.66
#